data_AF-A0A5T1UNX2-F1
#
_entry.id   AF-A0A5T1UNX2-F1
#
_cell.length_a   1.000
_cell.length_b   1.000
_cell.length_c   1.000
_cell.angle_alpha   90.00
_cell.angle_beta   90.00
_cell.angle_gamma   90.00
#
_symmetry.space_group_name_H-M   'P 1'
#
loop_
_entity.id
_entity.type
_entity.pdbx_description
1 polymer ?
#
loop_
_entity_poly.entity_id
_entity_poly.type
_entity_poly.pdbx_seq_one_letter_code
_entity_poly.pdbx_strand_id
1 'polypeptide(L)'
;MKLKNTTISEDLERWIEAYLKHIQALSYSNNTFLLYRRILLEFVEYSLDYQDEMQINDIKTTFLVNFLNYLENNSKNGNKLSKKTKITYLRALTSFFSFISDNNDDLFIFSFDMKKIRFRTEKSEEKLNYLNENEIIRLNNVLEKEKAKKEVYNSFRNSLLIKLMLYGGLRISEALNVKLCDFEEVDDEILKISIIGKGGKEQFAFIKKEEVDDELEYFKENIQDSDYIMQT
;
A
#
# COMPACT_ATOMS: atom_id res chain seq x y z
N MET A 1 -19.67 10.63 -22.76
CA MET A 1 -20.72 9.75 -22.21
C MET A 1 -21.75 10.60 -21.50
N LYS A 2 -23.06 10.34 -21.66
CA LYS A 2 -24.12 11.10 -20.95
C LYS A 2 -23.92 11.01 -19.44
N LEU A 3 -24.06 12.14 -18.73
CA LEU A 3 -23.80 12.20 -17.29
C LEU A 3 -24.70 11.26 -16.52
N LYS A 4 -25.99 11.29 -16.85
CA LYS A 4 -27.04 10.49 -16.22
C LYS A 4 -27.86 9.73 -17.25
N ASN A 5 -28.23 8.51 -16.91
CA ASN A 5 -29.06 7.65 -17.75
C ASN A 5 -30.27 7.08 -16.99
N THR A 6 -30.07 6.69 -15.73
CA THR A 6 -31.05 5.91 -14.95
C THR A 6 -31.03 6.31 -13.47
N THR A 7 -30.56 5.43 -12.59
CA THR A 7 -30.45 5.67 -11.14
C THR A 7 -29.03 6.13 -10.79
N ILE A 8 -28.88 6.78 -9.63
CA ILE A 8 -27.56 7.22 -9.15
C ILE A 8 -26.55 6.08 -9.08
N SER A 9 -26.96 4.88 -8.65
CA SER A 9 -26.08 3.71 -8.50
C SER A 9 -25.62 3.19 -9.86
N GLU A 10 -26.52 2.99 -10.81
CA GLU A 10 -26.19 2.53 -12.16
C GLU A 10 -25.30 3.53 -12.91
N ASP A 11 -25.58 4.83 -12.75
CA ASP A 11 -24.72 5.87 -13.31
C ASP A 11 -23.32 5.86 -12.68
N LEU A 12 -23.21 5.74 -11.36
CA LEU A 12 -21.94 5.63 -10.67
C LEU A 12 -21.15 4.39 -11.13
N GLU A 13 -21.78 3.21 -11.20
CA GLU A 13 -21.11 1.97 -11.64
C GLU A 13 -20.55 2.10 -13.06
N ARG A 14 -21.34 2.65 -13.98
CA ARG A 14 -20.92 2.90 -15.36
C ARG A 14 -19.72 3.84 -15.43
N TRP A 15 -19.76 4.95 -14.67
CA TRP A 15 -18.63 5.87 -14.59
C TRP A 15 -17.41 5.24 -13.92
N ILE A 16 -17.59 4.40 -12.90
CA ILE A 16 -16.51 3.68 -12.21
C ILE A 16 -15.81 2.75 -13.19
N GLU A 17 -16.56 2.00 -14.03
CA GLU A 17 -15.95 1.13 -15.04
C GLU A 17 -15.06 1.92 -16.01
N ALA A 18 -15.57 3.06 -16.51
CA ALA A 18 -14.81 3.95 -17.39
C ALA A 18 -13.57 4.53 -16.69
N TYR A 19 -13.71 4.96 -15.43
CA TYR A 19 -12.61 5.51 -14.65
C TYR A 19 -11.53 4.48 -14.32
N LEU A 20 -11.91 3.25 -13.96
CA LEU A 20 -10.98 2.18 -13.67
C LEU A 20 -10.17 1.80 -14.91
N LYS A 21 -10.80 1.72 -16.09
CA LYS A 21 -10.10 1.57 -17.37
C LYS A 21 -9.13 2.72 -17.63
N HIS A 22 -9.54 3.95 -17.34
CA HIS A 22 -8.70 5.14 -17.51
C HIS A 22 -7.45 5.11 -16.62
N ILE A 23 -7.59 4.89 -15.31
CA ILE A 23 -6.41 4.86 -14.40
C ILE A 23 -5.50 3.67 -14.69
N GLN A 24 -6.06 2.55 -15.17
CA GLN A 24 -5.27 1.40 -15.64
C GLN A 24 -4.43 1.77 -16.87
N ALA A 25 -5.02 2.47 -17.84
CA ALA A 25 -4.30 2.98 -19.01
C ALA A 25 -3.20 3.99 -18.63
N LEU A 26 -3.43 4.78 -17.57
CA LEU A 26 -2.42 5.69 -17.00
C LEU A 26 -1.36 4.98 -16.14
N SER A 27 -1.35 3.65 -16.10
CA SER A 27 -0.34 2.85 -15.39
C SER A 27 -0.26 3.18 -13.89
N TYR A 28 -1.40 3.44 -13.25
CA TYR A 28 -1.48 3.54 -11.80
C TYR A 28 -1.04 2.22 -11.16
N SER A 29 -0.39 2.28 -9.98
CA SER A 29 0.03 1.06 -9.29
C SER A 29 -1.18 0.17 -8.96
N ASN A 30 -1.00 -1.15 -9.01
CA ASN A 30 -2.08 -2.11 -8.71
C ASN A 30 -2.71 -1.85 -7.33
N ASN A 31 -1.90 -1.50 -6.33
CA ASN A 31 -2.39 -1.16 -5.00
C ASN A 31 -3.29 0.08 -5.01
N THR A 32 -2.95 1.11 -5.80
CA THR A 32 -3.81 2.30 -5.98
C THR A 32 -5.10 1.94 -6.72
N PHE A 33 -5.02 1.13 -7.78
CA PHE A 33 -6.18 0.65 -8.53
C PHE A 33 -7.16 -0.09 -7.62
N LEU A 34 -6.68 -1.09 -6.88
CA LEU A 34 -7.51 -1.90 -5.98
C LEU A 34 -8.12 -1.05 -4.85
N LEU A 35 -7.35 -0.12 -4.29
CA LEU A 35 -7.82 0.81 -3.27
C LEU A 35 -8.93 1.71 -3.81
N TYR A 36 -8.74 2.32 -4.98
CA TYR A 36 -9.72 3.20 -5.59
C TYR A 36 -10.99 2.43 -5.96
N ARG A 37 -10.85 1.24 -6.58
CA ARG A 37 -11.98 0.36 -6.86
C ARG A 37 -12.79 0.06 -5.60
N ARG A 38 -12.14 -0.32 -4.51
CA ARG A 38 -12.84 -0.60 -3.23
C ARG A 38 -13.61 0.62 -2.73
N ILE A 39 -12.95 1.78 -2.63
CA ILE A 39 -13.57 3.02 -2.14
C ILE A 39 -14.79 3.40 -2.99
N LEU A 40 -14.67 3.29 -4.32
CA LEU A 40 -15.73 3.66 -5.24
C LEU A 40 -16.92 2.68 -5.16
N LEU A 41 -16.67 1.39 -4.98
CA LEU A 41 -17.75 0.42 -4.78
C LEU A 41 -18.46 0.60 -3.44
N GLU A 42 -17.73 0.90 -2.36
CA GLU A 42 -18.32 1.28 -1.06
C GLU A 42 -19.18 2.56 -1.20
N PHE A 43 -18.78 3.48 -2.07
CA PHE A 43 -19.55 4.69 -2.34
C PHE A 43 -20.83 4.42 -3.15
N VAL A 44 -20.80 3.46 -4.08
CA VAL A 44 -22.02 2.97 -4.77
C VAL A 44 -22.98 2.36 -3.76
N GLU A 45 -22.47 1.47 -2.88
CA GLU A 45 -23.27 0.84 -1.84
C GLU A 45 -23.97 1.88 -0.96
N TYR A 46 -23.24 2.91 -0.50
CA TYR A 46 -23.83 4.04 0.23
C TYR A 46 -24.88 4.81 -0.60
N SER A 47 -24.69 4.92 -1.92
CA SER A 47 -25.58 5.68 -2.79
C SER A 47 -26.89 4.96 -3.11
N LEU A 48 -26.98 3.65 -2.89
CA LEU A 48 -28.21 2.86 -3.11
C LEU A 48 -29.38 3.37 -2.25
N ASP A 49 -29.10 3.78 -1.02
CA ASP A 49 -30.11 4.31 -0.08
C ASP A 49 -30.78 5.61 -0.58
N TYR A 50 -30.20 6.25 -1.60
CA TYR A 50 -30.66 7.54 -2.15
C TYR A 50 -31.11 7.45 -3.61
N GLN A 51 -31.25 6.25 -4.17
CA GLN A 51 -31.52 6.05 -5.60
C GLN A 51 -32.82 6.67 -6.11
N ASP A 52 -33.83 6.76 -5.24
CA ASP A 52 -35.14 7.32 -5.55
C ASP A 52 -35.22 8.83 -5.26
N GLU A 53 -34.26 9.38 -4.52
CA GLU A 53 -34.28 10.77 -4.03
C GLU A 53 -33.26 11.67 -4.76
N MET A 54 -32.21 11.07 -5.31
CA MET A 54 -31.06 11.80 -5.83
C MET A 54 -30.60 11.27 -7.18
N GLN A 55 -30.02 12.16 -7.97
CA GLN A 55 -29.32 11.84 -9.20
C GLN A 55 -27.83 12.11 -9.05
N ILE A 56 -27.00 11.57 -9.95
CA ILE A 56 -25.54 11.73 -9.85
C ILE A 56 -25.09 13.20 -9.84
N ASN A 57 -25.81 14.10 -10.54
CA ASN A 57 -25.52 15.53 -10.59
C ASN A 57 -25.92 16.29 -9.32
N ASP A 58 -26.63 15.66 -8.39
CA ASP A 58 -26.99 16.24 -7.08
C ASP A 58 -25.89 16.03 -6.02
N ILE A 59 -24.88 15.21 -6.34
CA ILE A 59 -23.78 14.89 -5.42
C ILE A 59 -22.96 16.16 -5.14
N LYS A 60 -22.91 16.53 -3.86
CA LYS A 60 -22.19 17.69 -3.33
C LYS A 60 -21.20 17.28 -2.25
N THR A 61 -20.37 18.23 -1.83
CA THR A 61 -19.39 18.04 -0.74
C THR A 61 -20.00 17.40 0.51
N THR A 62 -21.23 17.78 0.89
CA THR A 62 -21.96 17.22 2.03
C THR A 62 -22.24 15.74 1.90
N PHE A 63 -22.54 15.25 0.69
CA PHE A 63 -22.78 13.84 0.43
C PHE A 63 -21.50 13.01 0.63
N LEU A 64 -20.35 13.53 0.18
CA LEU A 64 -19.05 12.88 0.43
C LEU A 64 -18.70 12.84 1.93
N VAL A 65 -19.03 13.88 2.68
CA VAL A 65 -18.82 13.92 4.13
C VAL A 65 -19.76 12.92 4.85
N ASN A 66 -21.02 12.83 4.42
CA ASN A 66 -21.97 11.87 4.97
C ASN A 66 -21.57 10.43 4.68
N PHE A 67 -21.03 10.15 3.50
CA PHE A 67 -20.42 8.86 3.18
C PHE A 67 -19.31 8.49 4.17
N LEU A 68 -18.41 9.42 4.49
CA LEU A 68 -17.36 9.14 5.50
C LEU A 68 -17.95 8.83 6.88
N ASN A 69 -19.06 9.49 7.27
CA ASN A 69 -19.74 9.21 8.53
C ASN A 69 -20.43 7.84 8.50
N TYR A 70 -21.05 7.48 7.37
CA TYR A 70 -21.63 6.16 7.14
C TYR A 70 -20.58 5.04 7.33
N LEU A 71 -19.39 5.21 6.77
CA LEU A 71 -18.30 4.24 6.94
C LEU A 71 -17.85 4.08 8.40
N GLU A 72 -17.84 5.17 9.17
CA GLU A 72 -17.51 5.11 10.60
C GLU A 72 -18.60 4.37 11.39
N ASN A 73 -19.87 4.60 11.08
CA ASN A 73 -20.99 3.96 11.75
C ASN A 73 -21.11 2.47 11.43
N ASN A 74 -20.72 2.05 10.22
CA ASN A 74 -20.76 0.66 9.77
C ASN A 74 -19.45 -0.11 9.96
N SER A 75 -18.44 0.54 10.58
CA SER A 75 -17.17 -0.11 10.91
C SER A 75 -17.39 -1.21 11.95
N LYS A 76 -17.13 -2.47 11.59
CA LYS A 76 -17.33 -3.66 12.46
C LYS A 76 -16.64 -3.56 13.83
N ASN A 77 -15.60 -2.74 13.93
CA ASN A 77 -14.80 -2.59 15.15
C ASN A 77 -15.17 -1.33 15.96
N GLY A 78 -16.20 -0.56 15.55
CA GLY A 78 -16.55 0.73 16.18
C GLY A 78 -15.46 1.79 16.08
N ASN A 79 -14.40 1.52 15.32
CA ASN A 79 -13.24 2.40 15.22
C ASN A 79 -13.50 3.48 14.16
N LYS A 80 -13.28 4.73 14.57
CA LYS A 80 -13.27 5.88 13.68
C LYS A 80 -12.21 5.75 12.60
N LEU A 81 -12.52 6.24 11.41
CA LEU A 81 -11.55 6.29 10.33
C LEU A 81 -10.45 7.30 10.68
N SER A 82 -9.19 6.88 10.56
CA SER A 82 -8.08 7.79 10.76
C SER A 82 -8.18 8.99 9.81
N LYS A 83 -7.65 10.15 10.21
CA LYS A 83 -7.60 11.34 9.34
C LYS A 83 -6.92 11.03 8.00
N LYS A 84 -5.86 10.22 8.01
CA LYS A 84 -5.16 9.80 6.78
C LYS A 84 -6.09 8.99 5.88
N THR A 85 -6.86 8.04 6.45
CA THR A 85 -7.84 7.25 5.71
C THR A 85 -8.93 8.13 5.10
N LYS A 86 -9.54 9.04 5.87
CA LYS A 86 -10.58 9.97 5.36
C LYS A 86 -10.07 10.82 4.19
N ILE A 87 -8.83 11.34 4.29
CA ILE A 87 -8.20 12.10 3.21
C ILE A 87 -7.97 11.21 1.97
N THR A 88 -7.55 9.96 2.15
CA THR A 88 -7.37 9.01 1.05
C THR A 88 -8.68 8.71 0.32
N TYR A 89 -9.77 8.49 1.06
CA TYR A 89 -11.11 8.31 0.49
C TYR A 89 -11.53 9.52 -0.35
N LEU A 90 -11.39 10.72 0.23
CA LEU A 90 -11.72 11.94 -0.47
C LEU A 90 -10.88 12.15 -1.73
N ARG A 91 -9.58 11.83 -1.70
CA ARG A 91 -8.72 11.92 -2.89
C ARG A 91 -9.21 11.01 -4.02
N ALA A 92 -9.58 9.77 -3.70
CA ALA A 92 -10.10 8.83 -4.69
C ALA A 92 -11.41 9.36 -5.30
N LEU A 93 -12.35 9.82 -4.47
CA LEU A 93 -13.63 10.38 -4.91
C LEU A 93 -13.45 11.65 -5.75
N THR A 94 -12.60 12.58 -5.31
CA THR A 94 -12.35 13.81 -6.08
C THR A 94 -11.69 13.52 -7.42
N SER A 95 -10.77 12.55 -7.49
CA SER A 95 -10.14 12.13 -8.74
C SER A 95 -11.16 11.51 -9.70
N PHE A 96 -12.04 10.66 -9.18
CA PHE A 96 -13.14 10.05 -9.92
C PHE A 96 -14.13 11.07 -10.50
N PHE A 97 -14.63 11.99 -9.69
CA PHE A 97 -15.57 13.01 -10.15
C PHE A 97 -14.93 14.10 -11.02
N SER A 98 -13.62 14.36 -10.87
CA SER A 98 -12.89 15.21 -11.82
C SER A 98 -12.85 14.53 -13.19
N PHE A 99 -12.55 13.24 -13.25
CA PHE A 99 -12.64 12.46 -14.49
C PHE A 99 -14.04 12.52 -15.11
N ILE A 100 -15.11 12.38 -14.32
CA ILE A 100 -16.49 12.53 -14.85
C ILE A 100 -16.69 13.94 -15.43
N SER A 101 -16.27 14.98 -14.71
CA SER A 101 -16.41 16.38 -15.15
C SER A 101 -15.77 16.63 -16.51
N ASP A 102 -14.61 16.02 -16.76
CA ASP A 102 -13.86 16.17 -18.00
C ASP A 102 -14.41 15.34 -19.18
N ASN A 103 -15.23 14.31 -18.90
CA ASN A 103 -15.60 13.29 -19.90
C ASN A 103 -17.12 13.14 -20.13
N ASN A 104 -17.95 13.91 -19.42
CA ASN A 104 -19.40 13.88 -19.62
C ASN A 104 -19.85 14.81 -20.75
N ASP A 105 -20.80 14.36 -21.57
CA ASP A 105 -21.29 15.11 -22.74
C ASP A 105 -22.16 16.32 -22.35
N ASP A 106 -22.57 16.38 -21.09
CA ASP A 106 -23.50 17.38 -20.57
C ASP A 106 -22.78 18.62 -20.01
N LEU A 107 -21.44 18.68 -20.14
CA LEU A 107 -20.58 19.77 -19.67
C LEU A 107 -20.77 20.11 -18.18
N PHE A 108 -21.23 19.13 -17.40
CA PHE A 108 -21.45 19.29 -15.97
C PHE A 108 -20.13 19.18 -15.22
N ILE A 109 -19.89 20.08 -14.28
CA ILE A 109 -18.66 20.11 -13.49
C ILE A 109 -19.00 19.86 -12.02
N PHE A 110 -18.40 18.82 -11.46
CA PHE A 110 -18.42 18.58 -10.02
C PHE A 110 -17.41 19.50 -9.33
N SER A 111 -17.88 20.27 -8.35
CA SER A 111 -17.04 21.15 -7.54
C SER A 111 -17.19 20.83 -6.06
N PHE A 112 -16.16 20.23 -5.47
CA PHE A 112 -16.10 19.91 -4.04
C PHE A 112 -15.22 20.90 -3.28
N ASP A 113 -15.78 21.53 -2.25
CA ASP A 113 -15.06 22.48 -1.41
C ASP A 113 -14.28 21.76 -0.30
N MET A 114 -13.15 21.19 -0.68
CA MET A 114 -12.28 20.42 0.21
C MET A 114 -11.71 21.27 1.36
N LYS A 115 -11.62 22.60 1.21
CA LYS A 115 -11.10 23.51 2.23
C LYS A 115 -12.04 23.61 3.44
N LYS A 116 -13.32 23.37 3.24
CA LYS A 116 -14.34 23.34 4.31
C LYS A 116 -14.33 22.03 5.11
N ILE A 117 -13.71 20.97 4.59
CA ILE A 117 -13.61 19.69 5.29
C ILE A 117 -12.42 19.73 6.26
N ARG A 118 -12.72 19.95 7.55
CA ARG A 118 -11.71 19.94 8.62
C ARG A 118 -11.90 18.75 9.54
N PHE A 119 -11.05 17.74 9.38
CA PHE A 119 -10.98 16.62 10.31
C PHE A 119 -10.21 17.02 11.56
N ARG A 120 -10.81 16.76 12.73
CA ARG A 120 -10.11 16.89 14.01
C ARG A 120 -8.90 15.96 14.01
N THR A 121 -7.76 16.49 14.44
CA THR A 121 -6.56 15.70 14.66
C THR A 121 -6.72 15.03 16.01
N GLU A 122 -6.90 13.72 16.04
CA GLU A 122 -6.70 12.96 17.28
C GLU A 122 -5.18 12.95 17.54
N LYS A 123 -4.74 13.58 18.65
CA LYS A 123 -3.40 13.36 19.24
C LYS A 123 -3.45 11.94 19.84
N SER A 124 -2.47 11.05 19.71
CA SER A 124 -1.02 11.20 19.63
C SER A 124 -0.43 10.34 18.51
N GLU A 125 0.65 10.79 17.88
CA GLU A 125 1.60 9.82 17.33
C GLU A 125 2.08 8.98 18.52
N GLU A 126 1.72 7.69 18.56
CA GLU A 126 2.41 6.76 19.44
C GLU A 126 3.91 6.93 19.16
N LYS A 127 4.70 7.09 20.22
CA LYS A 127 6.15 7.11 20.07
C LYS A 127 6.53 5.85 19.28
N LEU A 128 7.25 6.04 18.18
CA LEU A 128 7.82 4.93 17.42
C LEU A 128 8.59 4.04 18.40
N ASN A 129 8.07 2.85 18.67
CA ASN A 129 8.79 1.83 19.41
C ASN A 129 9.80 1.23 18.45
N TYR A 130 11.08 1.37 18.78
CA TYR A 130 12.19 0.77 18.06
C TYR A 130 12.94 -0.16 19.01
N LEU A 131 13.64 -1.14 18.43
CA LEU A 131 14.46 -2.05 19.21
C LEU A 131 15.67 -1.30 19.77
N ASN A 132 15.91 -1.45 21.08
CA ASN A 132 17.18 -1.03 21.67
C ASN A 132 18.29 -2.06 21.41
N GLU A 133 19.54 -1.70 21.68
CA GLU A 133 20.71 -2.57 21.47
C GLU A 133 20.56 -3.94 22.14
N ASN A 134 20.06 -4.00 23.38
CA ASN A 134 19.85 -5.27 24.09
C ASN A 134 18.74 -6.12 23.46
N GLU A 135 17.75 -5.52 22.80
CA GLU A 135 16.71 -6.23 22.05
C GLU A 135 17.24 -6.74 20.71
N ILE A 136 18.09 -5.98 20.03
CA ILE A 136 18.80 -6.42 18.82
C ILE A 136 19.69 -7.63 19.14
N ILE A 137 20.49 -7.57 20.21
CA ILE A 137 21.32 -8.69 20.66
C ILE A 137 20.45 -9.92 20.96
N ARG A 138 19.32 -9.73 21.63
CA ARG A 138 18.38 -10.84 21.93
C ARG A 138 17.76 -11.41 20.66
N LEU A 139 17.39 -10.57 19.69
CA LEU A 139 16.86 -10.99 18.40
C LEU A 139 17.90 -11.85 17.65
N ASN A 140 19.13 -11.37 17.51
CA ASN A 140 20.20 -12.13 16.85
C ASN A 140 20.45 -13.48 17.53
N ASN A 141 20.50 -13.51 18.87
CA ASN A 141 20.65 -14.77 19.62
C ASN A 141 19.51 -15.77 19.36
N VAL A 142 18.29 -15.29 19.09
CA VAL A 142 17.17 -16.16 18.69
C VAL A 142 17.38 -16.67 17.28
N LEU A 143 17.76 -15.81 16.33
CA LEU A 143 18.03 -16.22 14.94
C LEU A 143 19.11 -17.31 14.86
N GLU A 144 20.21 -17.15 15.58
CA GLU A 144 21.28 -18.16 15.66
C GLU A 144 20.80 -19.50 16.24
N LYS A 145 19.95 -19.45 17.27
CA LYS A 145 19.36 -20.67 17.85
C LYS A 145 18.38 -21.37 16.90
N GLU A 146 17.64 -20.62 16.09
CA GLU A 146 16.73 -21.20 15.09
C GLU A 146 17.51 -21.84 13.94
N LYS A 147 18.63 -21.25 13.49
CA LYS A 147 19.52 -21.83 12.47
C LYS A 147 20.11 -23.19 12.89
N ALA A 148 20.35 -23.39 14.18
CA ALA A 148 20.84 -24.65 14.72
C ALA A 148 19.79 -25.80 14.74
N LYS A 149 18.54 -25.57 14.31
CA LYS A 149 17.47 -26.58 14.29
C LYS A 149 17.36 -27.31 12.94
N LYS A 150 16.52 -28.35 12.89
CA LYS A 150 16.35 -29.26 11.74
C LYS A 150 15.82 -28.61 10.45
N GLU A 151 15.14 -27.47 10.52
CA GLU A 151 14.64 -26.75 9.32
C GLU A 151 15.67 -25.74 8.81
N VAL A 152 16.79 -26.24 8.30
CA VAL A 152 17.97 -25.41 7.97
C VAL A 152 17.61 -24.28 6.99
N TYR A 153 16.94 -24.59 5.87
CA TYR A 153 16.61 -23.56 4.87
C TYR A 153 15.73 -22.44 5.42
N ASN A 154 14.61 -22.78 6.06
CA ASN A 154 13.66 -21.79 6.59
C ASN A 154 14.30 -20.92 7.66
N SER A 155 15.12 -21.50 8.52
CA SER A 155 15.81 -20.75 9.59
C SER A 155 16.81 -19.74 9.02
N PHE A 156 17.64 -20.16 8.05
CA PHE A 156 18.57 -19.27 7.36
C PHE A 156 17.84 -18.18 6.55
N ARG A 157 16.74 -18.54 5.88
CA ARG A 157 15.90 -17.59 5.12
C ARG A 157 15.30 -16.53 6.01
N ASN A 158 14.70 -16.94 7.13
CA ASN A 158 14.09 -16.03 8.09
C ASN A 158 15.15 -15.12 8.74
N SER A 159 16.33 -15.68 9.05
CA SER A 159 17.45 -14.89 9.57
C SER A 159 17.87 -13.80 8.60
N LEU A 160 18.15 -14.18 7.34
CA LEU A 160 18.55 -13.23 6.30
C LEU A 160 17.48 -12.16 6.07
N LEU A 161 16.20 -12.55 5.97
CA LEU A 161 15.09 -11.61 5.78
C LEU A 161 15.06 -10.54 6.88
N ILE A 162 15.18 -10.95 8.14
CA ILE A 162 15.17 -10.04 9.28
C ILE A 162 16.40 -9.13 9.26
N LYS A 163 17.59 -9.68 8.97
CA LYS A 163 18.84 -8.93 8.92
C LYS A 163 18.86 -7.91 7.76
N LEU A 164 18.31 -8.25 6.60
CA LEU A 164 18.14 -7.31 5.48
C LEU A 164 17.27 -6.11 5.86
N MET A 165 16.19 -6.34 6.62
CA MET A 165 15.34 -5.25 7.10
C MET A 165 15.99 -4.45 8.23
N LEU A 166 16.66 -5.12 9.17
CA LEU A 166 17.25 -4.52 10.36
C LEU A 166 18.49 -3.68 10.03
N TYR A 167 19.41 -4.23 9.24
CA TYR A 167 20.70 -3.62 8.95
C TYR A 167 20.76 -2.96 7.58
N GLY A 168 20.10 -3.55 6.58
CA GLY A 168 20.00 -2.97 5.24
C GLY A 168 18.89 -1.92 5.10
N GLY A 169 17.95 -1.86 6.05
CA GLY A 169 16.83 -0.92 6.02
C GLY A 169 15.83 -1.17 4.89
N LEU A 170 15.83 -2.38 4.30
CA LEU A 170 14.92 -2.75 3.23
C LEU A 170 13.47 -2.77 3.72
N ARG A 171 12.53 -2.31 2.89
CA ARG A 171 11.11 -2.58 3.10
C ARG A 171 10.84 -4.06 2.90
N ILE A 172 9.82 -4.59 3.56
CA ILE A 172 9.45 -6.02 3.43
C ILE A 172 9.26 -6.45 1.97
N SER A 173 8.62 -5.63 1.13
CA SER A 173 8.43 -5.94 -0.28
C SER A 173 9.73 -5.93 -1.09
N GLU A 174 10.73 -5.17 -0.66
CA GLU A 174 12.05 -5.14 -1.30
C GLU A 174 12.83 -6.38 -0.88
N ALA A 175 12.89 -6.67 0.43
CA ALA A 175 13.62 -7.81 0.99
C ALA A 175 13.08 -9.18 0.49
N LEU A 176 11.77 -9.30 0.26
CA LEU A 176 11.17 -10.51 -0.31
C LEU A 176 11.58 -10.81 -1.76
N ASN A 177 12.02 -9.80 -2.51
CA ASN A 177 12.36 -9.94 -3.93
C ASN A 177 13.87 -10.04 -4.19
N VAL A 178 14.69 -10.06 -3.13
CA VAL A 178 16.15 -10.18 -3.26
C VAL A 178 16.55 -11.57 -3.71
N LYS A 179 17.49 -11.62 -4.65
CA LYS A 179 18.17 -12.81 -5.17
C LYS A 179 19.65 -12.79 -4.78
N LEU A 180 20.32 -13.93 -4.92
CA LEU A 180 21.76 -14.00 -4.66
C LEU A 180 22.58 -13.13 -5.61
N CYS A 181 22.21 -13.08 -6.89
CA CYS A 181 22.89 -12.24 -7.88
C CYS A 181 22.76 -10.73 -7.62
N ASP A 182 21.88 -10.31 -6.71
CA ASP A 182 21.68 -8.90 -6.39
C ASP A 182 22.74 -8.36 -5.42
N PHE A 183 23.54 -9.24 -4.81
CA PHE A 183 24.60 -8.87 -3.87
C PHE A 183 25.93 -8.69 -4.59
N GLU A 184 26.57 -7.54 -4.35
CA GLU A 184 27.90 -7.20 -4.86
C GLU A 184 28.79 -6.77 -3.70
N GLU A 185 29.99 -7.33 -3.59
CA GLU A 185 31.02 -6.84 -2.66
C GLU A 185 31.57 -5.50 -3.16
N VAL A 186 31.44 -4.46 -2.33
CA VAL A 186 32.01 -3.13 -2.60
C VAL A 186 33.45 -3.07 -2.10
N ASP A 187 33.66 -3.63 -0.90
CA ASP A 187 34.95 -3.82 -0.24
C ASP A 187 34.87 -5.04 0.70
N ASP A 188 35.91 -5.27 1.50
CA ASP A 188 36.01 -6.42 2.41
C ASP A 188 34.94 -6.41 3.53
N GLU A 189 34.30 -5.27 3.81
CA GLU A 189 33.36 -5.09 4.92
C GLU A 189 31.91 -4.86 4.46
N ILE A 190 31.68 -4.37 3.24
CA ILE A 190 30.37 -3.87 2.80
C ILE A 190 29.86 -4.59 1.54
N LEU A 191 28.62 -5.03 1.62
CA LEU A 191 27.82 -5.53 0.51
C LEU A 191 26.85 -4.46 0.03
N LYS A 192 26.76 -4.32 -1.29
CA LYS A 192 25.74 -3.56 -2.00
C LYS A 192 24.66 -4.53 -2.48
N ILE A 193 23.40 -4.15 -2.31
CA ILE A 193 22.23 -4.94 -2.73
C ILE A 193 21.44 -4.12 -3.75
N SER A 194 21.29 -4.66 -4.96
CA SER A 194 20.46 -4.08 -6.00
C SER A 194 18.99 -4.42 -5.77
N ILE A 195 18.13 -3.41 -5.61
CA ILE A 195 16.70 -3.60 -5.30
C ILE A 195 15.80 -2.75 -6.21
N ILE A 196 14.56 -3.21 -6.41
CA ILE A 196 13.52 -2.43 -7.08
C ILE A 196 12.67 -1.72 -6.03
N GLY A 197 12.91 -0.43 -5.87
CA GLY A 197 12.17 0.41 -4.93
C GLY A 197 10.85 0.96 -5.49
N LYS A 198 10.27 1.91 -4.74
CA LYS A 198 8.97 2.50 -5.08
C LYS A 198 8.95 3.08 -6.50
N GLY A 199 7.90 2.73 -7.25
CA GLY A 199 7.69 3.18 -8.62
C GLY A 199 8.49 2.40 -9.66
N GLY A 200 9.03 1.23 -9.30
CA GLY A 200 9.81 0.40 -10.22
C GLY A 200 11.21 0.93 -10.47
N LYS A 201 11.72 1.80 -9.61
CA LYS A 201 13.04 2.41 -9.76
C LYS A 201 14.09 1.56 -9.06
N GLU A 202 15.18 1.28 -9.76
CA GLU A 202 16.37 0.67 -9.16
C GLU A 202 16.93 1.57 -8.06
N GLN A 203 17.28 0.93 -6.94
CA GLN A 203 17.89 1.53 -5.77
C GLN A 203 18.93 0.57 -5.22
N PHE A 204 19.81 1.10 -4.38
CA PHE A 204 20.83 0.31 -3.71
C PHE A 204 20.64 0.41 -2.21
N ALA A 205 20.80 -0.72 -1.54
CA ALA A 205 20.99 -0.79 -0.10
C ALA A 205 22.41 -1.26 0.21
N PHE A 206 22.90 -0.90 1.38
CA PHE A 206 24.23 -1.31 1.85
C PHE A 206 24.08 -2.02 3.18
N ILE A 207 24.79 -3.13 3.34
CA ILE A 207 24.81 -3.92 4.56
C ILE A 207 26.24 -4.35 4.84
N LYS A 208 26.60 -4.41 6.12
CA LYS A 208 27.89 -4.99 6.49
C LYS A 208 27.88 -6.49 6.23
N LYS A 209 28.96 -6.99 5.62
CA LYS A 209 29.14 -8.41 5.31
C LYS A 209 29.05 -9.27 6.56
N GLU A 210 29.69 -8.85 7.65
CA GLU A 210 29.71 -9.57 8.95
C GLU A 210 28.30 -9.90 9.49
N GLU A 211 27.29 -9.10 9.15
CA GLU A 211 25.93 -9.33 9.64
C GLU A 211 25.23 -10.48 8.92
N VAL A 212 25.55 -10.75 7.65
CA VAL A 212 24.80 -11.69 6.78
C VAL A 212 25.64 -12.79 6.13
N ASP A 213 26.95 -12.83 6.39
CA ASP A 213 27.89 -13.72 5.69
C ASP A 213 27.52 -15.20 5.85
N ASP A 214 27.18 -15.62 7.06
CA ASP A 214 26.74 -17.00 7.35
C ASP A 214 25.49 -17.38 6.53
N GLU A 215 24.53 -16.45 6.40
CA GLU A 215 23.36 -16.71 5.58
C GLU A 215 23.65 -16.76 4.10
N LEU A 216 24.50 -15.86 3.60
CA LEU A 216 24.85 -15.83 2.19
C LEU A 216 25.67 -17.05 1.78
N GLU A 217 26.59 -17.51 2.63
CA GLU A 217 27.38 -18.71 2.38
C GLU A 217 26.47 -19.95 2.27
N TYR A 218 25.52 -20.10 3.21
CA TYR A 218 24.52 -21.16 3.12
C TYR A 218 23.75 -21.12 1.79
N PHE A 219 23.27 -19.96 1.36
CA PHE A 219 22.49 -19.89 0.13
C PHE A 219 23.33 -20.11 -1.14
N LYS A 220 24.58 -19.63 -1.19
CA LYS A 220 25.50 -19.91 -2.31
C LYS A 220 25.72 -21.42 -2.52
N GLU A 221 25.70 -22.20 -1.45
CA GLU A 221 25.84 -23.65 -1.52
C GLU A 221 24.55 -24.40 -1.89
N ASN A 222 23.37 -23.77 -1.71
CA ASN A 222 22.08 -24.47 -1.72
C ASN A 222 21.09 -24.02 -2.82
N ILE A 223 21.29 -22.87 -3.47
CA ILE A 223 20.41 -22.36 -4.55
C ILE A 223 21.22 -21.77 -5.71
N GLN A 224 20.59 -21.53 -6.86
CA GLN A 224 21.25 -20.85 -7.99
C GLN A 224 21.23 -19.33 -7.79
N ASP A 225 22.21 -18.64 -8.37
CA ASP A 225 22.34 -17.18 -8.25
C ASP A 225 21.09 -16.40 -8.66
N SER A 226 20.36 -16.90 -9.67
CA SER A 226 19.15 -16.28 -10.20
C SER A 226 17.87 -16.57 -9.40
N ASP A 227 17.93 -17.48 -8.44
CA ASP A 227 16.77 -17.91 -7.67
C ASP A 227 16.42 -16.89 -6.59
N TYR A 228 15.13 -16.76 -6.31
CA TYR A 228 14.67 -16.00 -5.15
C TYR A 228 15.08 -16.72 -3.87
N ILE A 229 15.63 -15.97 -2.90
CA ILE A 229 15.99 -16.55 -1.61
C ILE A 229 14.72 -16.80 -0.77
N MET A 230 13.75 -15.89 -0.84
CA MET A 230 12.57 -15.88 0.01
C MET A 230 11.42 -16.76 -0.54
N GLN A 231 11.71 -18.04 -0.78
CA GLN A 231 10.72 -19.04 -1.21
C GLN A 231 10.06 -19.75 -0.02
N THR A 232 8.78 -20.09 -0.15
CA THR A 232 7.96 -20.88 0.81
C THR A 232 7.87 -22.33 0.42
#